data_AF-A0A7G9GXH4-F1
#
_entry.id   AF-A0A7G9GXH4-F1
#
_cell.length_a   1.000
_cell.length_b   1.000
_cell.length_c   1.000
_cell.angle_alpha   90.00
_cell.angle_beta   90.00
_cell.angle_gamma   90.00
#
_symmetry.space_group_name_H-M   'P 1'
#
loop_
_entity.id
_entity.type
_entity.pdbx_description
1 polymer ?
#
loop_
_entity_poly.entity_id
_entity_poly.type
_entity_poly.pdbx_seq_one_letter_code
_entity_poly.pdbx_strand_id
1 'polypeptide(L)'
;MTLREIEEKIEDLEYLQEQIILEGYGYYQGKKYDNLEKIQELEEFYKKKRTQLLSRSMTVEDCNRMIAFCIEAEEAVLAGQEYEYEGRTLTRANLREIQELKGYYQREKIRLENNIKPGIRIYRLYGMNE
;
A
#
# COMPACT_ATOMS: atom_id res chain seq x y z
N MET A 1 -7.67 7.23 3.29
CA MET A 1 -6.65 6.96 4.31
C MET A 1 -5.66 5.99 3.73
N THR A 2 -4.42 6.43 3.53
CA THR A 2 -3.33 5.53 3.14
C THR A 2 -2.91 4.67 4.34
N LEU A 3 -2.14 3.61 4.10
CA LEU A 3 -1.64 2.77 5.19
C LEU A 3 -0.77 3.58 6.17
N ARG A 4 0.04 4.50 5.61
CA ARG A 4 0.89 5.44 6.35
C ARG A 4 0.10 6.36 7.27
N GLU A 5 -0.98 6.98 6.77
CA GLU A 5 -1.86 7.83 7.58
C GLU A 5 -2.56 7.07 8.72
N ILE A 6 -2.71 5.74 8.60
CA ILE A 6 -3.28 4.90 9.66
C ILE A 6 -2.21 4.55 10.68
N GLU A 7 -0.98 4.29 10.25
CA GLU A 7 0.15 4.03 11.15
C GLU A 7 0.50 5.26 11.97
N GLU A 8 0.58 6.45 11.36
CA GLU A 8 0.77 7.72 12.06
C GLU A 8 -0.32 7.95 13.13
N LYS A 9 -1.59 7.64 12.81
CA LYS A 9 -2.69 7.75 13.78
C LYS A 9 -2.63 6.73 14.91
N ILE A 10 -2.07 5.55 14.68
CA ILE A 10 -1.89 4.55 15.75
C ILE A 10 -0.79 5.03 16.68
N GLU A 11 0.32 5.53 16.14
CA GLU A 11 1.44 6.08 16.92
C GLU A 11 1.00 7.28 17.76
N ASP A 12 0.22 8.21 17.20
CA ASP A 12 -0.35 9.34 17.95
C ASP A 12 -1.26 8.89 19.11
N LEU A 13 -2.00 7.79 18.93
CA LEU A 13 -2.88 7.24 19.97
C LEU A 13 -2.08 6.49 21.06
N GLU A 14 -1.00 5.80 20.70
CA GLU A 14 -0.08 5.17 21.65
C GLU A 14 0.60 6.25 22.51
N TYR A 15 1.07 7.33 21.90
CA TYR A 15 1.62 8.48 22.63
C TYR A 15 0.60 9.13 23.57
N LEU A 16 -0.65 9.27 23.12
CA LEU A 16 -1.74 9.77 23.96
C LEU A 16 -2.00 8.87 25.17
N GLN A 17 -1.93 7.54 25.01
CA GLN A 17 -2.09 6.60 26.13
C GLN A 17 -0.96 6.77 27.15
N GLU A 18 0.29 6.90 26.70
CA GLU A 18 1.43 7.16 27.58
C GLU A 18 1.25 8.46 28.36
N GLN A 19 0.80 9.54 27.70
CA GLN A 19 0.50 10.81 28.36
C GLN A 19 -0.59 10.67 29.42
N ILE A 20 -1.66 9.91 29.15
CA ILE A 20 -2.74 9.72 30.12
C ILE A 20 -2.28 8.87 31.30
N ILE A 21 -1.40 7.90 31.09
CA ILE A 21 -0.82 7.09 32.17
C ILE A 21 0.10 7.96 33.05
N LEU A 22 0.89 8.86 32.45
CA LEU A 22 1.86 9.70 33.17
C LEU A 22 1.22 10.93 33.84
N GLU A 23 0.32 11.63 33.14
CA GLU A 23 -0.22 12.94 33.52
C GLU A 23 -1.72 12.88 33.90
N GLY A 24 -2.38 11.75 33.68
CA GLY A 24 -3.81 11.55 33.95
C GLY A 24 -4.75 12.09 32.87
N TYR A 25 -4.23 12.82 31.87
CA TYR A 25 -4.98 13.31 30.71
C TYR A 25 -4.05 13.52 29.51
N GLY A 26 -4.61 13.55 28.30
CA GLY A 26 -3.88 13.80 27.06
C GLY A 26 -4.75 14.54 26.05
N TYR A 27 -4.14 15.16 25.04
CA TYR A 27 -4.86 15.85 23.97
C TYR A 27 -4.68 15.15 22.64
N TYR A 28 -5.80 14.78 22.00
CA TYR A 28 -5.80 14.21 20.65
C TYR A 28 -6.73 15.03 19.76
N GLN A 29 -6.22 15.52 18.63
CA GLN A 29 -6.96 16.37 17.69
C GLN A 29 -7.67 17.57 18.37
N GLY A 30 -7.01 18.19 19.35
CA GLY A 30 -7.53 19.35 20.08
C GLY A 30 -8.62 19.03 21.11
N LYS A 31 -8.94 17.75 21.35
CA LYS A 31 -9.86 17.33 22.41
C LYS A 31 -9.09 16.71 23.57
N LYS A 32 -9.52 17.04 24.79
CA LYS A 32 -8.98 16.46 26.02
C LYS A 32 -9.56 15.06 26.23
N TYR A 33 -8.69 14.09 26.45
CA TYR A 33 -9.05 12.72 26.77
C TYR A 33 -8.48 12.34 28.12
N ASP A 34 -9.36 11.92 29.01
CA ASP A 34 -9.04 11.50 30.39
C ASP A 34 -9.40 10.01 30.61
N ASN A 35 -10.02 9.38 29.60
CA ASN A 35 -10.53 8.00 29.68
C ASN A 35 -9.73 7.07 28.78
N LEU A 36 -8.97 6.16 29.39
CA LEU A 36 -8.18 5.14 28.71
C LEU A 36 -9.03 4.19 27.84
N GLU A 37 -10.20 3.77 28.32
CA GLU A 37 -11.07 2.81 27.61
C GLU A 37 -11.46 3.29 26.21
N LYS A 38 -11.82 4.58 26.08
CA LYS A 38 -12.22 5.17 24.79
C LYS A 38 -11.07 5.24 23.78
N ILE A 39 -9.83 5.30 24.26
CA ILE A 39 -8.64 5.37 23.41
C ILE A 39 -8.24 3.97 22.95
N GLN A 40 -8.34 2.98 23.84
CA GLN A 40 -8.14 1.57 23.49
C GLN A 40 -9.15 1.10 22.44
N GLU A 41 -10.43 1.47 22.57
CA GLU A 41 -11.45 1.21 21.54
C GLU A 41 -11.10 1.86 20.18
N LEU A 42 -10.59 3.09 20.21
CA LEU A 42 -10.16 3.81 19.01
C LEU A 42 -8.96 3.13 18.34
N GLU A 43 -7.98 2.71 19.14
CA GLU A 43 -6.79 2.02 18.68
C GLU A 43 -7.14 0.66 18.07
N GLU A 44 -8.00 -0.12 18.72
CA GLU A 44 -8.52 -1.37 18.15
C GLU A 44 -9.22 -1.15 16.82
N PHE A 45 -9.98 -0.06 16.69
CA PHE A 45 -10.64 0.28 15.43
C PHE A 45 -9.64 0.58 14.31
N TYR A 46 -8.58 1.34 14.59
CA TYR A 46 -7.52 1.62 13.60
C TYR A 46 -6.69 0.37 13.30
N LYS A 47 -6.40 -0.48 14.27
CA LYS A 47 -5.76 -1.80 14.04
C LYS A 47 -6.62 -2.68 13.15
N LYS A 48 -7.93 -2.80 13.41
CA LYS A 48 -8.87 -3.55 12.55
C LYS A 48 -8.91 -2.98 11.13
N LYS A 49 -8.93 -1.67 10.97
CA LYS A 49 -8.86 -1.01 9.64
C LYS A 49 -7.53 -1.26 8.93
N ARG A 50 -6.41 -1.25 9.67
CA ARG A 50 -5.09 -1.61 9.14
C ARG A 50 -5.12 -3.04 8.62
N THR A 51 -5.62 -3.99 9.42
CA THR A 51 -5.73 -5.40 9.00
C THR A 51 -6.63 -5.56 7.79
N GLN A 52 -7.75 -4.84 7.71
CA GLN A 52 -8.65 -4.87 6.54
C GLN A 52 -7.99 -4.32 5.27
N LEU A 53 -7.20 -3.25 5.39
CA LEU A 53 -6.45 -2.70 4.27
C LEU A 53 -5.31 -3.62 3.84
N LEU A 54 -4.63 -4.25 4.80
CA LEU A 54 -3.56 -5.20 4.54
C LEU A 54 -4.10 -6.51 3.95
N SER A 55 -5.28 -6.95 4.41
CA SER A 55 -5.97 -8.14 3.92
C SER A 55 -6.74 -7.89 2.64
N ARG A 56 -6.79 -6.64 2.14
CA ARG A 56 -7.40 -6.33 0.86
C ARG A 56 -6.63 -7.08 -0.21
N SER A 57 -7.23 -8.13 -0.74
CA SER A 57 -6.68 -8.87 -1.86
C SER A 57 -6.51 -7.92 -3.04
N MET A 58 -5.34 -7.97 -3.67
CA MET A 58 -5.04 -7.21 -4.88
C MET A 58 -6.17 -7.42 -5.91
N THR A 59 -6.77 -6.33 -6.38
CA THR A 59 -7.85 -6.39 -7.37
C THR A 59 -7.31 -6.19 -8.79
N VAL A 60 -8.09 -6.59 -9.80
CA VAL A 60 -7.74 -6.37 -11.21
C VAL A 60 -7.56 -4.86 -11.51
N GLU A 61 -8.34 -4.01 -10.85
CA GLU A 61 -8.21 -2.54 -10.96
C GLU A 61 -6.87 -2.04 -10.41
N ASP A 62 -6.42 -2.59 -9.27
CA ASP A 62 -5.12 -2.24 -8.69
C ASP A 62 -3.97 -2.68 -9.62
N CYS A 63 -4.08 -3.86 -10.25
CA CYS A 63 -3.12 -4.31 -11.26
C CYS A 63 -3.09 -3.37 -12.48
N ASN A 64 -4.26 -2.95 -12.98
CA ASN A 64 -4.34 -2.03 -14.13
C ASN A 64 -3.71 -0.67 -13.81
N ARG A 65 -3.96 -0.12 -12.62
CA ARG A 65 -3.33 1.13 -12.17
C ARG A 65 -1.82 1.00 -12.13
N MET A 66 -1.31 -0.09 -11.56
CA MET A 66 0.13 -0.28 -11.44
C MET A 66 0.81 -0.52 -12.79
N ILE A 67 0.16 -1.21 -13.73
CA ILE A 67 0.65 -1.35 -15.10
C ILE A 67 0.75 0.02 -15.78
N ALA A 68 -0.27 0.89 -15.62
CA ALA A 68 -0.24 2.24 -16.17
C ALA A 68 0.92 3.06 -15.57
N PHE A 69 1.12 3.00 -14.25
CA PHE A 69 2.26 3.62 -13.59
C PHE A 69 3.61 3.13 -14.14
N CYS A 70 3.75 1.83 -14.39
CA CYS A 70 4.99 1.29 -14.97
C CYS A 70 5.23 1.83 -16.39
N ILE A 71 4.18 1.99 -17.20
CA ILE A 71 4.29 2.53 -18.56
C ILE A 71 4.72 4.01 -18.49
N GLU A 72 4.11 4.81 -17.63
CA GLU A 72 4.50 6.22 -17.43
C GLU A 72 5.94 6.34 -16.93
N ALA A 73 6.35 5.49 -15.99
CA ALA A 73 7.71 5.45 -15.49
C ALA A 73 8.71 4.99 -16.57
N GLU A 74 8.36 4.01 -17.41
CA GLU A 74 9.16 3.59 -18.57
C GLU A 74 9.37 4.77 -19.53
N GLU A 75 8.31 5.52 -19.87
CA GLU A 75 8.37 6.68 -20.76
C GLU A 75 9.25 7.80 -20.18
N ALA A 76 9.07 8.14 -18.89
CA ALA A 76 9.86 9.16 -18.20
C ALA A 76 11.36 8.80 -18.16
N VAL A 77 11.67 7.55 -17.82
CA VAL A 77 13.05 7.05 -17.76
C VAL A 77 13.67 7.00 -19.16
N LEU A 78 12.92 6.62 -20.20
CA LEU A 78 13.39 6.65 -21.59
C LEU A 78 13.70 8.08 -22.05
N ALA A 79 12.88 9.05 -21.63
CA ALA A 79 13.08 10.49 -21.85
C ALA A 79 14.25 11.09 -21.03
N GLY A 80 14.86 10.31 -20.13
CA GLY A 80 15.95 10.75 -19.27
C GLY A 80 15.51 11.58 -18.06
N GLN A 81 14.22 11.54 -17.73
CA GLN A 81 13.66 12.16 -16.53
C GLN A 81 13.70 11.16 -15.36
N GLU A 82 13.86 11.69 -14.15
CA GLU A 82 13.75 10.93 -12.91
C GLU A 82 12.28 10.90 -12.45
N TYR A 83 11.82 9.77 -11.93
CA TYR A 83 10.42 9.59 -11.50
C TYR A 83 10.36 9.10 -10.05
N GLU A 84 9.46 9.64 -9.22
CA GLU A 84 9.32 9.24 -7.81
C GLU A 84 8.00 8.49 -7.58
N TYR A 85 8.07 7.27 -7.04
CA TYR A 85 6.90 6.45 -6.71
C TYR A 85 7.04 5.80 -5.34
N GLU A 86 6.04 5.99 -4.47
CA GLU A 86 6.00 5.45 -3.09
C GLU A 86 7.31 5.66 -2.30
N GLY A 87 7.96 6.82 -2.48
CA GLY A 87 9.21 7.19 -1.82
C GLY A 87 10.47 6.55 -2.43
N ARG A 88 10.37 5.97 -3.63
CA ARG A 88 11.51 5.48 -4.41
C ARG A 88 11.71 6.32 -5.67
N THR A 89 12.94 6.76 -5.90
CA THR A 89 13.37 7.42 -7.14
C THR A 89 13.78 6.37 -8.18
N LEU A 90 13.09 6.38 -9.31
CA LEU A 90 13.32 5.55 -10.48
C LEU A 90 14.15 6.34 -11.51
N THR A 91 15.27 5.74 -11.93
CA THR A 91 16.19 6.30 -12.93
C THR A 91 16.43 5.30 -14.07
N ARG A 92 17.22 5.69 -15.08
CA ARG A 92 17.62 4.79 -16.19
C ARG A 92 18.27 3.47 -15.75
N ALA A 93 18.93 3.46 -14.59
CA ALA A 93 19.49 2.23 -14.02
C ALA A 93 18.40 1.23 -13.61
N ASN A 94 17.19 1.71 -13.28
CA ASN A 94 16.09 0.91 -12.74
C ASN A 94 15.09 0.50 -13.83
N LEU A 95 15.33 0.81 -15.11
CA LEU A 95 14.41 0.49 -16.20
C LEU A 95 14.07 -1.01 -16.29
N ARG A 96 15.07 -1.87 -16.02
CA ARG A 96 14.86 -3.32 -15.95
C ARG A 96 13.94 -3.71 -14.80
N GLU A 97 14.06 -3.07 -13.65
CA GLU A 97 13.21 -3.33 -12.48
C GLU A 97 11.76 -2.92 -12.76
N ILE A 98 11.55 -1.78 -13.44
CA ILE A 98 10.21 -1.32 -13.86
C ILE A 98 9.56 -2.33 -14.81
N GLN A 99 10.31 -2.84 -15.79
CA GLN A 99 9.83 -3.87 -16.72
C GLN A 99 9.49 -5.18 -16.01
N GLU A 100 10.32 -5.61 -15.07
CA GLU A 100 10.05 -6.81 -14.25
C GLU A 100 8.81 -6.63 -13.37
N LEU A 101 8.61 -5.43 -12.81
CA LEU A 101 7.42 -5.05 -12.03
C LEU A 101 6.16 -5.07 -12.90
N LYS A 102 6.20 -4.45 -14.08
CA LYS A 102 5.10 -4.48 -15.07
C LYS A 102 4.72 -5.90 -15.44
N GLY A 103 5.71 -6.75 -15.73
CA GLY A 103 5.50 -8.15 -16.05
C GLY A 103 4.87 -8.94 -14.89
N TYR A 104 5.21 -8.61 -13.65
CA TYR A 104 4.56 -9.18 -12.47
C TYR A 104 3.07 -8.82 -12.40
N TYR A 105 2.71 -7.54 -12.52
CA TYR A 105 1.32 -7.11 -12.45
C TYR A 105 0.48 -7.60 -13.63
N GLN A 106 1.06 -7.76 -14.81
CA GLN A 106 0.39 -8.41 -15.94
C GLN A 106 0.06 -9.89 -15.64
N ARG A 107 0.99 -10.64 -15.03
CA ARG A 107 0.72 -12.03 -14.62
C ARG A 107 -0.35 -12.12 -13.55
N GLU A 108 -0.27 -11.25 -12.55
CA GLU A 108 -1.24 -11.24 -11.46
C GLU A 108 -2.62 -10.79 -11.94
N LYS A 109 -2.70 -9.83 -12.88
CA LYS A 109 -3.96 -9.48 -13.57
C LYS A 109 -4.58 -10.71 -14.25
N ILE A 110 -3.82 -11.40 -15.10
CA ILE A 110 -4.28 -12.61 -15.79
C ILE A 110 -4.73 -13.66 -14.78
N ARG A 111 -4.01 -13.81 -13.68
CA ARG A 111 -4.32 -14.77 -12.63
C ARG A 111 -5.62 -14.43 -11.89
N LEU A 112 -5.86 -13.15 -11.60
CA LEU A 112 -7.10 -12.66 -10.99
C LEU A 112 -8.29 -12.77 -11.95
N GLU A 113 -8.13 -12.40 -13.22
CA GLU A 113 -9.18 -12.52 -14.25
C GLU A 113 -9.61 -13.98 -14.47
N ASN A 114 -8.66 -14.91 -14.40
CA ASN A 114 -8.93 -16.35 -14.55
C ASN A 114 -9.27 -17.08 -13.24
N ASN A 115 -9.40 -16.37 -12.11
CA ASN A 115 -9.65 -16.95 -10.77
C ASN A 115 -8.65 -18.07 -10.39
N ILE A 116 -7.39 -17.96 -10.79
CA ILE A 116 -6.37 -18.99 -10.59
C ILE A 116 -5.71 -18.82 -9.20
N LYS A 117 -5.71 -19.89 -8.40
CA LYS A 117 -5.18 -19.89 -7.03
C LYS A 117 -3.67 -19.61 -6.95
N PRO A 118 -3.21 -19.09 -5.78
CA PRO A 118 -1.91 -19.30 -5.18
C PRO A 118 -0.90 -20.22 -5.86
N GLY A 119 0.15 -19.79 -6.56
CA GLY A 119 1.27 -20.70 -6.88
C GLY A 119 1.06 -21.73 -8.00
N ILE A 120 -0.02 -21.64 -8.77
CA ILE A 120 -0.15 -22.41 -10.03
C ILE A 120 0.66 -21.71 -11.12
N ARG A 121 1.68 -22.37 -11.68
CA ARG A 121 2.46 -21.84 -12.81
C ARG A 121 1.61 -21.76 -14.08
N ILE A 122 1.29 -20.56 -14.53
CA ILE A 122 0.54 -20.30 -15.77
C ILE A 122 1.54 -20.37 -16.94
N TYR A 123 1.67 -21.54 -17.59
CA TYR A 123 2.57 -21.74 -18.73
C TYR A 123 1.96 -21.38 -20.10
N ARG A 124 0.65 -21.08 -20.20
CA ARG A 124 -0.06 -21.05 -21.51
C ARG A 124 -0.54 -19.70 -22.05
N LEU A 125 -0.46 -18.60 -21.31
CA LEU A 125 -1.01 -17.31 -21.78
C LEU A 125 0.01 -16.36 -22.41
N TYR A 126 1.30 -16.70 -22.37
CA TYR A 126 2.38 -15.89 -22.94
C TYR A 126 2.59 -16.09 -24.46
N GLY A 127 1.79 -16.93 -25.12
CA GLY A 127 1.96 -17.29 -26.54
C GLY A 127 0.87 -16.82 -27.49
N MET A 128 -0.04 -15.95 -27.04
CA MET A 128 -1.08 -15.37 -27.90
C MET A 128 -1.22 -13.88 -27.58
N ASN A 129 -0.26 -13.09 -28.05
CA ASN A 129 -0.43 -11.73 -28.57
C ASN A 129 0.92 -11.33 -29.18
N GLU A 130 0.99 -11.52 -30.51
CA GLU A 130 1.98 -11.03 -31.49
C GLU A 130 3.47 -11.41 -31.34
#